data_AF-A0AAV2B0T0-F1
#
_entry.id   AF-A0AAV2B0T0-F1
#
_cell.length_a   1.000
_cell.length_b   1.000
_cell.length_c   1.000
_cell.angle_alpha   90.00
_cell.angle_beta   90.00
_cell.angle_gamma   90.00
#
_symmetry.space_group_name_H-M   'P 1'
#
loop_
_entity.id
_entity.type
_entity.pdbx_description
1 polymer ?
#
loop_
_entity_poly.entity_id
_entity_poly.type
_entity_poly.pdbx_seq_one_letter_code
_entity_poly.pdbx_strand_id
1 'polypeptide(L)'
;MCLEMCKSEFSTKVYDCNLALTMVSAISDLCFQSRNGMKPIRHSKPISELKKRRQSCMQDCRPECLKLQYKYKMASKDLDIDGKSQEDPNNFAQINIYVKNTEVTVLRHVPLYGSGETFSYIGGLVGFWLGVSVFTFTDTIEKLYRKAVYWKMSLKVDGVQSAPSLEIHHD
;
A
#
# COMPACT_ATOMS: atom_id res chain seq x y z
N MET A 1 -5.80 -13.62 -10.10
CA MET A 1 -4.84 -13.97 -11.17
C MET A 1 -3.60 -14.72 -10.69
N CYS A 2 -2.95 -14.33 -9.58
CA CYS A 2 -1.70 -14.95 -9.11
C CYS A 2 -1.74 -16.49 -9.03
N LEU A 3 -2.79 -17.04 -8.41
CA LEU A 3 -2.95 -18.49 -8.26
C LEU A 3 -3.07 -19.23 -9.61
N GLU A 4 -3.73 -18.62 -10.58
CA GLU A 4 -3.89 -19.18 -11.93
C GLU A 4 -2.55 -19.17 -12.67
N MET A 5 -1.76 -18.09 -12.55
CA MET A 5 -0.40 -18.04 -13.08
C MET A 5 0.51 -19.12 -12.46
N CYS A 6 0.45 -19.33 -11.14
CA CYS A 6 1.22 -20.41 -10.49
C CYS A 6 0.84 -21.80 -11.02
N LYS A 7 -0.45 -22.05 -11.29
CA LYS A 7 -0.91 -23.30 -11.89
C LYS A 7 -0.43 -23.42 -13.33
N SER A 8 -0.50 -22.32 -14.08
CA SER A 8 -0.09 -22.26 -15.49
C SER A 8 1.39 -22.58 -15.64
N GLU A 9 2.27 -21.92 -14.88
CA GLU A 9 3.70 -22.20 -14.91
C GLU A 9 4.03 -23.66 -14.61
N PHE A 10 3.29 -24.26 -13.66
CA PHE A 10 3.43 -25.67 -13.35
C PHE A 10 2.97 -26.53 -14.54
N SER A 11 1.83 -26.23 -15.18
CA SER A 11 1.36 -26.99 -16.34
C SER A 11 2.31 -26.86 -17.54
N THR A 12 2.81 -25.66 -17.83
CA THR A 12 3.78 -25.46 -18.92
C THR A 12 5.05 -26.27 -18.65
N LYS A 13 5.54 -26.26 -17.41
CA LYS A 13 6.72 -27.06 -17.03
C LYS A 13 6.48 -28.56 -16.98
N VAL A 14 5.24 -29.06 -16.98
CA VAL A 14 4.94 -30.50 -16.91
C VAL A 14 4.47 -31.06 -18.26
N TYR A 15 3.75 -30.26 -19.03
CA TYR A 15 3.06 -30.70 -20.24
C TYR A 15 3.36 -29.83 -21.46
N ASP A 16 4.18 -28.77 -21.32
CA ASP A 16 4.52 -27.81 -22.39
C ASP A 16 3.30 -27.09 -22.99
N CYS A 17 2.24 -26.96 -22.18
CA CYS A 17 1.00 -26.28 -22.53
C CYS A 17 0.28 -25.77 -21.27
N ASN A 18 -0.71 -24.90 -21.45
CA ASN A 18 -1.51 -24.33 -20.35
C ASN A 18 -2.84 -25.08 -20.18
N LEU A 19 -3.10 -25.55 -18.95
CA LEU A 19 -4.28 -26.38 -18.63
C LEU A 19 -5.54 -25.59 -18.25
N ALA A 20 -5.36 -24.41 -17.65
CA ALA A 20 -6.47 -23.64 -17.11
C ALA A 20 -6.03 -22.20 -16.90
N LEU A 21 -6.36 -21.34 -17.85
CA LEU A 21 -6.21 -19.90 -17.69
C LEU A 21 -7.53 -19.25 -18.11
N THR A 22 -8.07 -18.43 -17.20
CA THR A 22 -9.20 -17.55 -17.49
C THR A 22 -8.84 -16.45 -18.50
N MET A 23 -7.55 -16.21 -18.72
CA MET A 23 -7.02 -15.35 -19.78
C MET A 23 -5.88 -16.06 -20.48
N VAL A 24 -6.09 -16.47 -21.73
CA VAL A 24 -5.07 -17.05 -22.59
C VAL A 24 -4.71 -16.05 -23.68
N SER A 25 -3.42 -15.89 -23.96
CA SER A 25 -2.93 -15.07 -25.09
C SER A 25 -3.36 -15.64 -26.43
N ALA A 26 -3.27 -16.96 -26.61
CA ALA A 26 -3.63 -17.66 -27.83
C ALA A 26 -4.20 -19.05 -27.55
N ILE A 27 -5.17 -19.49 -28.36
CA ILE A 27 -5.79 -20.82 -28.26
C ILE A 27 -4.76 -21.94 -28.47
N SER A 28 -3.69 -21.67 -29.22
CA SER A 28 -2.56 -22.60 -29.44
C SER A 28 -1.83 -22.99 -28.15
N ASP A 29 -1.89 -22.15 -27.12
CA ASP A 29 -1.17 -22.37 -25.87
C ASP A 29 -1.94 -23.28 -24.91
N LEU A 30 -3.17 -23.68 -25.27
CA LEU A 30 -4.02 -24.56 -24.47
C LEU A 30 -3.67 -26.03 -24.69
N CYS A 31 -3.67 -26.79 -23.60
CA CYS A 31 -3.55 -28.22 -23.67
C CYS A 31 -4.82 -28.86 -24.27
N PHE A 32 -4.73 -29.37 -25.50
CA PHE A 32 -5.79 -30.19 -26.05
C PHE A 32 -5.65 -31.63 -25.56
N GLN A 33 -6.69 -32.13 -24.90
CA GLN A 33 -6.72 -33.50 -24.39
C GLN A 33 -6.79 -34.48 -25.57
N SER A 34 -5.66 -35.08 -25.93
CA SER A 34 -5.62 -36.17 -26.90
C SER A 34 -6.29 -37.43 -26.33
N ARG A 35 -6.85 -38.30 -27.19
CA ARG A 35 -7.54 -39.55 -26.82
C ARG A 35 -6.72 -40.48 -25.89
N ASN A 36 -5.40 -40.31 -25.86
CA ASN A 36 -4.48 -41.12 -25.03
C ASN A 36 -4.08 -40.46 -23.71
N GLY A 37 -4.75 -39.37 -23.30
CA GLY A 37 -4.40 -38.60 -22.12
C GLY A 37 -3.14 -37.73 -22.32
N MET A 38 -3.00 -36.71 -21.47
CA MET A 38 -1.80 -35.88 -21.45
C MET A 38 -0.64 -36.65 -20.82
N LYS A 39 0.38 -36.97 -21.60
CA LYS A 39 1.61 -37.57 -21.08
C LYS A 39 2.55 -36.45 -20.61
N PRO A 40 3.06 -36.53 -19.37
CA PRO A 40 4.09 -35.61 -18.94
C PRO A 40 5.34 -35.79 -19.80
N ILE A 41 5.96 -34.68 -20.18
CA ILE A 41 7.21 -34.70 -20.94
C ILE A 41 8.33 -35.20 -20.02
N ARG A 42 9.42 -35.78 -20.58
CA ARG A 42 10.61 -36.11 -19.79
C ARG A 42 11.26 -34.82 -19.32
N HIS A 43 11.06 -34.49 -18.04
CA HIS A 43 11.59 -33.28 -17.43
C HIS A 43 13.00 -33.47 -16.91
N SER A 44 13.78 -32.39 -16.98
CA SER A 44 15.09 -32.30 -16.33
C SER A 44 15.01 -32.31 -14.80
N LYS A 45 13.85 -31.97 -14.23
CA LYS A 45 13.60 -31.91 -12.79
C LYS A 45 12.55 -32.91 -12.33
N PRO A 46 12.70 -33.48 -11.12
CA PRO A 46 11.70 -34.37 -10.54
C PRO A 46 10.39 -33.61 -10.26
N ILE A 47 9.25 -34.27 -10.53
CA ILE A 47 7.90 -33.72 -10.34
C ILE A 47 7.67 -33.23 -8.89
N SER A 48 8.32 -33.87 -7.91
CA SER A 48 8.25 -33.48 -6.50
C SER A 48 8.79 -32.06 -6.24
N GLU A 49 9.86 -31.65 -6.93
CA GLU A 49 10.43 -30.30 -6.83
C GLU A 49 9.50 -29.26 -7.45
N LEU A 50 8.92 -29.57 -8.62
CA LEU A 50 7.93 -28.70 -9.28
C LEU A 50 6.68 -28.51 -8.41
N LYS A 51 6.25 -29.55 -7.70
CA LYS A 51 5.11 -29.47 -6.76
C LYS A 51 5.41 -28.56 -5.57
N LYS A 52 6.62 -28.66 -4.99
CA LYS A 52 7.07 -27.75 -3.91
C LYS A 52 7.11 -26.30 -4.37
N ARG A 53 7.66 -26.05 -5.57
CA ARG A 53 7.71 -24.70 -6.16
C ARG A 53 6.32 -24.12 -6.40
N ARG A 54 5.37 -24.93 -6.89
CA ARG A 54 3.96 -24.53 -7.04
C ARG A 54 3.35 -24.16 -5.69
N GLN A 55 3.60 -24.94 -4.64
CA GLN A 55 3.07 -24.65 -3.30
C GLN A 55 3.63 -23.34 -2.74
N SER A 56 4.94 -23.10 -2.87
CA SER A 56 5.55 -21.81 -2.48
C SER A 56 4.89 -20.65 -3.23
N CYS A 57 4.76 -20.75 -4.55
CA CYS A 57 4.11 -19.73 -5.38
C CYS A 57 2.68 -19.41 -4.90
N MET A 58 1.89 -20.44 -4.56
CA MET A 58 0.53 -20.25 -4.07
C MET A 58 0.48 -19.62 -2.67
N GLN A 59 1.47 -19.88 -1.82
CA GLN A 59 1.57 -19.26 -0.48
C GLN A 59 2.01 -17.79 -0.56
N ASP A 60 2.87 -17.45 -1.52
CA ASP A 60 3.37 -16.09 -1.72
C ASP A 60 2.36 -15.18 -2.44
N CYS A 61 1.24 -15.73 -2.93
CA CYS A 61 0.18 -14.95 -3.57
C CYS A 61 -0.53 -14.05 -2.56
N ARG A 62 -0.31 -12.73 -2.71
CA ARG A 62 -1.05 -11.69 -1.97
C ARG A 62 -2.51 -11.59 -2.45
N PRO A 63 -3.43 -11.15 -1.58
CA PRO A 63 -4.80 -10.85 -1.99
C PRO A 63 -4.80 -9.74 -3.05
N GLU A 64 -5.82 -9.76 -3.91
CA GLU A 64 -5.95 -8.79 -5.00
C GLU A 64 -6.28 -7.39 -4.44
N CYS A 65 -5.46 -6.39 -4.79
CA CYS A 65 -5.72 -4.99 -4.44
C CYS A 65 -6.91 -4.39 -5.22
N LEU A 66 -7.17 -4.92 -6.41
CA LEU A 66 -8.29 -4.54 -7.26
C LEU A 66 -9.17 -5.77 -7.48
N LYS A 67 -10.40 -5.72 -6.98
CA LYS A 67 -11.38 -6.80 -7.14
C LYS A 67 -12.62 -6.26 -7.83
N LEU A 68 -12.87 -6.72 -9.05
CA LEU A 68 -14.10 -6.43 -9.79
C LEU A 68 -15.14 -7.49 -9.45
N GLN A 69 -16.30 -7.08 -8.95
CA GLN A 69 -17.40 -7.99 -8.61
C GLN A 69 -18.66 -7.58 -9.36
N TYR A 70 -19.25 -8.52 -10.08
CA TYR A 70 -20.51 -8.33 -10.78
C TYR A 70 -21.63 -8.97 -9.98
N LYS A 71 -22.61 -8.18 -9.57
CA LYS A 71 -23.88 -8.70 -9.07
C LYS A 71 -24.71 -9.13 -10.26
N TYR A 72 -25.07 -10.40 -10.33
CA TYR A 72 -25.87 -10.95 -11.41
C TYR A 72 -27.18 -11.52 -10.88
N LYS A 73 -28.19 -11.57 -11.75
CA LYS A 73 -29.44 -12.31 -11.52
C LYS A 73 -29.58 -13.31 -12.67
N MET A 74 -29.81 -14.57 -12.34
CA MET A 74 -30.03 -15.62 -13.32
C MET A 74 -31.53 -15.89 -13.44
N ALA A 75 -32.00 -16.02 -14.67
CA ALA A 75 -33.32 -16.50 -15.00
C ALA A 75 -33.17 -17.56 -16.08
N SER A 76 -33.63 -18.77 -15.80
CA SER A 76 -33.73 -19.85 -16.77
C SER A 76 -35.14 -19.89 -17.34
N LYS A 77 -35.26 -20.14 -18.65
CA LYS A 77 -36.51 -20.47 -19.30
C LYS A 77 -36.25 -21.69 -20.16
N ASP A 78 -37.15 -22.66 -20.07
CA ASP A 78 -37.13 -23.81 -20.95
C ASP A 78 -37.51 -23.32 -22.35
N LEU A 79 -36.73 -23.74 -23.36
CA LEU A 79 -36.99 -23.39 -24.75
C LEU A 79 -38.06 -24.37 -25.27
N ASP A 80 -39.33 -24.04 -25.07
CA ASP A 80 -40.43 -24.72 -25.75
C ASP A 80 -40.43 -24.28 -27.22
N ILE A 81 -39.76 -25.05 -28.07
CA ILE A 81 -39.81 -24.87 -29.53
C ILE A 81 -41.15 -25.46 -30.00
N ASP A 82 -42.20 -24.63 -30.01
CA ASP A 82 -43.48 -25.00 -30.60
C ASP A 82 -43.35 -24.99 -32.13
N GLY A 83 -43.18 -26.19 -32.69
CA GLY A 83 -43.38 -26.47 -34.12
C GLY A 83 -42.18 -26.28 -35.05
N LYS A 84 -41.25 -27.25 -35.06
CA LYS A 84 -40.98 -28.15 -36.21
C LYS A 84 -39.65 -28.90 -36.12
N SER A 85 -39.74 -30.15 -36.60
CA SER A 85 -38.70 -31.07 -37.12
C SER A 85 -37.55 -31.46 -36.20
N GLN A 86 -37.77 -32.58 -35.50
CA GLN A 86 -36.96 -33.79 -35.57
C GLN A 86 -35.61 -33.66 -36.31
N GLU A 87 -34.59 -33.18 -35.61
CA GLU A 87 -33.19 -33.60 -35.76
C GLU A 87 -32.47 -33.31 -34.42
N ASP A 88 -32.20 -34.38 -33.68
CA ASP A 88 -31.52 -34.53 -32.38
C ASP A 88 -31.84 -33.53 -31.22
N PRO A 89 -32.57 -33.94 -30.16
CA PRO A 89 -32.96 -33.08 -29.03
C PRO A 89 -31.85 -32.81 -28.01
N ASN A 90 -30.57 -32.99 -28.36
CA ASN A 90 -29.50 -33.00 -27.37
C ASN A 90 -28.80 -31.64 -27.21
N ASN A 91 -29.17 -30.97 -26.12
CA ASN A 91 -28.28 -30.17 -25.25
C ASN A 91 -27.80 -28.82 -25.77
N PHE A 92 -28.67 -28.05 -26.43
CA PHE A 92 -28.36 -26.64 -26.70
C PHE A 92 -28.80 -25.76 -25.51
N ALA A 93 -27.82 -25.17 -24.82
CA ALA A 93 -28.07 -24.14 -23.82
C ALA A 93 -27.77 -22.77 -24.43
N GLN A 94 -28.78 -21.90 -24.51
CA GLN A 94 -28.58 -20.51 -24.91
C GLN A 94 -28.42 -19.63 -23.67
N ILE A 95 -27.27 -18.96 -23.55
CA ILE A 95 -26.98 -18.03 -22.47
C ILE A 95 -26.95 -16.62 -23.03
N ASN A 96 -27.95 -15.81 -22.65
CA ASN A 96 -27.99 -14.39 -23.02
C ASN A 96 -27.57 -13.53 -21.82
N ILE A 97 -26.48 -12.77 -21.96
CA ILE A 97 -25.90 -11.94 -20.91
C ILE A 97 -26.26 -10.48 -21.18
N TYR A 98 -26.98 -9.84 -20.27
CA TYR A 98 -27.38 -8.44 -20.37
C TYR A 98 -26.85 -7.63 -19.18
N VAL A 99 -26.29 -6.44 -19.45
CA VAL A 99 -25.85 -5.49 -18.42
C VAL A 99 -26.95 -4.46 -18.22
N LYS A 100 -27.70 -4.58 -17.12
CA LYS A 100 -28.88 -3.73 -16.86
C LYS A 100 -28.53 -2.32 -16.38
N ASN A 101 -27.53 -2.19 -15.51
CA ASN A 101 -27.11 -0.91 -14.91
C ASN A 101 -25.64 -0.68 -15.21
N THR A 102 -25.29 0.51 -15.70
CA THR A 102 -23.89 0.94 -15.93
C THR A 102 -23.26 1.61 -14.70
N GLU A 103 -24.03 1.80 -13.62
CA GLU A 103 -23.54 2.39 -12.39
C GLU A 103 -22.56 1.44 -11.68
N VAL A 104 -21.31 1.87 -11.58
CA VAL A 104 -20.25 1.11 -10.92
C VAL A 104 -20.08 1.65 -9.50
N THR A 105 -20.34 0.82 -8.50
CA THR A 105 -20.00 1.13 -7.12
C THR A 105 -18.51 0.88 -6.89
N VAL A 106 -17.71 1.94 -6.75
CA VAL A 106 -16.28 1.84 -6.52
C VAL A 106 -15.98 1.93 -5.03
N LEU A 107 -15.61 0.82 -4.40
CA LEU A 107 -15.11 0.78 -3.03
C LEU A 107 -13.59 0.96 -3.05
N ARG A 108 -13.09 2.02 -2.42
CA ARG A 108 -11.64 2.28 -2.30
C ARG A 108 -11.24 2.34 -0.84
N HIS A 109 -10.14 1.69 -0.51
CA HIS A 109 -9.52 1.84 0.80
C HIS A 109 -8.75 3.17 0.83
N VAL A 110 -9.23 4.12 1.63
CA VAL A 110 -8.57 5.41 1.85
C VAL A 110 -7.85 5.31 3.20
N PRO A 111 -6.52 5.51 3.26
CA PRO A 111 -5.80 5.50 4.53
C PRO A 111 -6.33 6.63 5.43
N LEU A 112 -6.50 6.36 6.73
CA LEU A 112 -6.99 7.36 7.70
C LEU A 112 -6.02 8.52 7.92
N TYR A 113 -4.72 8.30 7.69
CA TYR A 113 -3.69 9.32 7.84
C TYR A 113 -2.83 9.35 6.59
N GLY A 114 -2.77 10.52 5.96
CA GLY A 114 -1.85 10.79 4.86
C GLY A 114 -0.41 10.89 5.34
N SER A 115 0.54 10.74 4.41
CA SER A 115 1.97 10.85 4.70
C SER A 115 2.37 12.21 5.30
N GLY A 116 1.56 13.27 5.15
CA GLY A 116 1.84 14.60 5.71
C GLY A 116 1.06 14.96 6.97
N GLU A 117 -0.05 14.27 7.28
CA GLU A 117 -0.93 14.64 8.40
C GLU A 117 -0.30 14.29 9.75
N THR A 118 0.39 13.15 9.83
CA THR A 118 1.11 12.74 11.04
C THR A 118 2.25 13.69 11.36
N PHE A 119 3.02 14.11 10.34
CA PHE A 119 4.08 15.12 10.53
C PHE A 119 3.52 16.49 10.90
N SER A 120 2.34 16.85 10.38
CA SER A 120 1.68 18.11 10.75
C SER A 120 1.24 18.10 12.21
N TYR A 121 0.68 16.98 12.69
CA TYR A 121 0.24 16.87 14.09
C TYR A 121 1.40 16.88 15.08
N ILE A 122 2.44 16.09 14.80
CA ILE A 122 3.66 16.02 15.62
C ILE A 122 4.41 17.36 15.54
N GLY A 123 4.56 17.91 14.34
CA GLY A 123 5.22 19.18 14.10
C GLY A 123 4.51 20.35 14.78
N GLY A 124 3.18 20.35 14.81
CA GLY A 124 2.39 21.36 15.54
C GLY A 124 2.63 21.30 17.05
N LEU A 125 2.59 20.10 17.64
CA LEU A 125 2.89 19.89 19.06
C LEU A 125 4.32 20.30 19.40
N VAL A 126 5.31 19.80 18.66
CA VAL A 126 6.72 20.13 18.87
C VAL A 126 6.96 21.63 18.69
N GLY A 127 6.37 22.24 17.67
CA GLY A 127 6.45 23.67 17.42
C GLY A 127 5.89 24.50 18.57
N PHE A 128 4.75 24.10 19.15
CA PHE A 128 4.18 24.75 20.32
C PHE A 128 5.12 24.69 21.54
N TRP A 129 5.63 23.50 21.87
CA TRP A 129 6.58 23.32 22.98
C TRP A 129 7.89 24.10 22.79
N LEU A 130 8.41 24.12 21.57
CA LEU A 130 9.59 24.90 21.23
C LEU A 130 9.31 26.41 21.34
N GLY A 131 8.15 26.88 20.91
CA GLY A 131 7.75 28.28 21.04
C GLY A 131 7.74 28.76 22.49
N VAL A 132 7.12 27.99 23.39
CA VAL A 132 7.11 28.29 24.84
C VAL A 132 8.53 28.26 25.42
N SER A 133 9.37 27.31 25.00
CA SER A 133 10.75 27.21 25.44
C SER A 133 11.56 28.45 25.03
N VAL A 134 11.48 28.87 23.77
CA VAL A 134 12.20 30.06 23.27
C VAL A 134 11.75 31.32 24.02
N PHE A 135 10.45 31.49 24.26
CA PHE A 135 9.92 32.65 24.98
C PHE A 135 10.49 32.76 26.41
N THR A 136 10.56 31.64 27.13
CA THR A 136 11.15 31.60 28.48
C THR A 136 12.66 31.84 28.47
N PHE A 137 13.38 31.36 27.46
CA PHE A 137 14.80 31.69 27.28
C PHE A 137 15.03 33.18 27.04
N THR A 138 14.21 33.83 26.20
CA THR A 138 14.36 35.28 25.95
C THR A 138 14.12 36.12 27.19
N ASP A 139 13.12 35.77 28.02
CA ASP A 139 12.85 36.47 29.29
C ASP A 139 14.01 36.31 30.29
N THR A 140 14.63 35.12 30.32
CA THR A 140 15.79 34.85 31.17
C THR A 140 17.02 35.66 30.73
N ILE A 141 17.27 35.74 29.42
CA ILE A 141 18.37 36.52 28.85
C ILE A 141 18.19 38.02 29.13
N GLU A 142 16.97 38.56 29.03
CA GLU A 142 16.71 39.96 29.34
C GLU A 142 17.02 40.29 30.81
N LYS A 143 16.58 39.43 31.74
CA LYS A 143 16.87 39.60 33.18
C LYS A 143 18.36 39.54 33.47
N LEU A 144 19.09 38.62 32.84
CA LEU A 144 20.55 38.53 32.94
C LEU A 144 21.23 39.78 32.40
N TYR A 145 20.79 40.26 31.24
CA TYR A 145 21.33 41.48 30.63
C TYR A 145 21.13 42.71 31.53
N ARG A 146 19.92 42.91 32.04
CA ARG A 146 19.64 44.02 32.98
C ARG A 146 20.51 43.93 34.24
N LYS A 147 20.66 42.74 34.82
CA LYS A 147 21.48 42.54 36.02
C LYS A 147 22.96 42.80 35.75
N ALA A 148 23.48 42.37 34.60
CA ALA A 148 24.86 42.62 34.19
C ALA A 148 25.14 44.12 33.96
N VAL A 149 24.19 44.84 33.34
CA VAL A 149 24.29 46.30 33.16
C VAL A 149 24.26 47.02 34.51
N TYR A 150 23.37 46.63 35.42
CA TYR A 150 23.32 47.17 36.78
C TYR A 150 24.62 46.94 37.56
N TRP A 151 25.16 45.72 37.52
CA TRP A 151 26.43 45.38 38.16
C TRP A 151 27.60 46.17 37.57
N LYS A 152 27.64 46.34 36.24
CA LYS A 152 28.65 47.16 35.57
C LYS A 152 28.57 48.63 35.98
N MET A 153 27.36 49.18 36.17
CA MET A 153 27.19 50.54 36.70
C MET A 153 27.66 50.65 38.15
N SER A 154 27.30 49.69 39.02
CA SER A 154 27.73 49.70 40.44
C SER A 154 29.26 49.63 40.59
N LEU A 155 29.93 48.73 39.86
CA LEU A 155 31.40 48.64 39.86
C LEU A 155 32.09 49.92 39.36
N LYS A 156 31.41 50.68 38.49
CA LYS A 156 31.92 51.96 37.97
C LYS A 156 31.76 53.10 38.98
N VAL A 157 30.82 53.00 39.93
CA VAL A 157 30.62 53.96 41.02
C VAL A 157 31.65 53.72 42.13
N ASP A 158 31.95 52.46 42.47
CA ASP A 158 32.97 52.11 43.48
C ASP A 158 34.41 52.49 43.04
N GLY A 159 34.66 52.54 41.73
CA GLY A 159 35.92 53.04 41.16
C GLY A 159 36.14 54.55 41.26
N VAL A 160 35.09 55.35 41.56
CA VAL A 160 35.19 56.82 41.63
C VAL A 160 35.46 57.34 43.05
N GLN A 161 35.20 56.54 44.09
CA GLN A 161 35.49 56.92 45.49
C GLN A 161 36.91 56.59 45.96
N SER A 162 37.75 55.95 45.12
CA SER A 162 39.13 55.59 45.46
C SER A 162 40.17 56.60 44.97
N ALA A 163 39.96 57.89 45.23
CA ALA A 163 41.01 58.92 45.10
C ALA A 163 41.28 59.53 46.49
N PRO A 164 42.45 59.29 47.10
CA PRO A 164 42.77 59.83 48.42
C PRO A 164 43.07 61.33 48.28
N SER A 165 42.25 62.17 48.92
CA SER A 165 42.58 63.56 49.19
C SER A 165 43.71 63.60 50.22
N LEU A 166 44.92 63.85 49.71
CA LEU A 166 46.13 64.09 50.48
C LEU A 166 46.05 65.52 51.03
N GLU A 167 45.54 65.69 52.25
CA GLU A 167 45.62 66.97 52.96
C GLU A 167 47.02 67.14 53.56
N ILE A 168 47.60 68.29 53.21
CA ILE A 168 48.98 68.71 53.44
C ILE A 168 49.07 69.38 54.82
N HIS A 169 50.04 68.93 55.62
CA HIS A 169 50.54 69.62 56.81
C HIS A 169 51.16 70.97 56.41
N HIS A 170 50.79 72.07 57.09
CA HIS A 170 51.69 73.20 57.35
C HIS A 170 51.23 74.01 58.58
N ASP A 171 52.14 74.08 59.55
CA ASP A 171 52.35 75.04 60.65
C ASP A 171 51.19 75.47 61.57
#